data_AF-A0A3B8WGH5-F1
#
_entry.id   AF-A0A3B8WGH5-F1
#
_cell.length_a   1.000
_cell.length_b   1.000
_cell.length_c   1.000
_cell.angle_alpha   90.00
_cell.angle_beta   90.00
_cell.angle_gamma   90.00
#
_symmetry.space_group_name_H-M   'P 1'
#
loop_
_entity.id
_entity.type
_entity.pdbx_description
1 polymer ?
#
loop_
_entity_poly.entity_id
_entity_poly.type
_entity_poly.pdbx_seq_one_letter_code
_entity_poly.pdbx_strand_id
1 'polypeptide(L)'
;MAPEPLKPRIAVLISHLTFDGQPSKLTRTLNEILPRYERQADIQIVETSVEKLLSTAKALEQTQGADILICSGASAEFLRKHITTTILSFRMGEYDLIRALNVAKERGTKAGILTHQRTLKELEEMSGLFTVEISQAVYTSLQDAREKVRDFVDQGIRVIIGSPTVVDLAEAAGAEGVFAINANAVRLTLDDALAICHSRAEEAHNHRRIHAVLKHMNEGVVALDASGKVFSVNDSMNTLLHPLRSIAIGDQAKTHFPDIDLNGVLTSGTAIESHLSTVGSQRLAISVLPIMENGQIDGAILTCQEIREIQRTERRLRAQSRPRHFIAKYDFEQLAGKDTTFQNAVQLAKLYAHSDSTVLITGESG
;
A
#
# COMPACT_ATOMS: atom_id res chain seq x y z
N MET A 1 -20.09 -14.74 6.53
CA MET A 1 -18.77 -15.10 5.94
C MET A 1 -18.14 -13.81 5.45
N ALA A 2 -17.01 -13.40 6.00
CA ALA A 2 -16.21 -12.36 5.38
C ALA A 2 -15.73 -12.87 4.00
N PRO A 3 -15.70 -12.04 2.95
CA PRO A 3 -15.15 -12.45 1.66
C PRO A 3 -13.68 -12.87 1.87
N GLU A 4 -13.32 -14.02 1.32
CA GLU A 4 -11.92 -14.47 1.29
C GLU A 4 -11.08 -13.38 0.62
N PRO A 5 -9.94 -12.97 1.21
CA PRO A 5 -9.10 -11.94 0.60
C PRO A 5 -8.70 -12.40 -0.80
N LEU A 6 -8.84 -11.49 -1.78
CA LEU A 6 -8.51 -11.77 -3.16
C LEU A 6 -7.02 -12.18 -3.23
N LYS A 7 -6.75 -13.36 -3.79
CA LYS A 7 -5.37 -13.81 -3.95
C LYS A 7 -4.62 -12.88 -4.90
N PRO A 8 -3.35 -12.53 -4.62
CA PRO A 8 -2.48 -11.85 -5.57
C PRO A 8 -2.47 -12.57 -6.92
N ARG A 9 -2.52 -11.81 -8.00
CA ARG A 9 -2.46 -12.30 -9.37
C ARG A 9 -1.06 -12.08 -9.94
N ILE A 10 -0.36 -13.13 -10.28
CA ILE A 10 0.99 -13.06 -10.84
C ILE A 10 0.96 -13.66 -12.24
N ALA A 11 1.48 -12.94 -13.23
CA ALA A 11 1.66 -13.48 -14.57
C ALA A 11 3.14 -13.65 -14.90
N VAL A 12 3.54 -14.87 -15.25
CA VAL A 12 4.88 -15.18 -15.70
C VAL A 12 4.89 -15.18 -17.23
N LEU A 13 5.54 -14.18 -17.84
CA LEU A 13 5.69 -14.06 -19.28
C LEU A 13 7.00 -14.68 -19.73
N ILE A 14 6.89 -15.67 -20.62
CA ILE A 14 8.06 -16.35 -21.18
C ILE A 14 8.06 -16.11 -22.68
N SER A 15 9.14 -15.51 -23.17
CA SER A 15 9.30 -15.13 -24.56
C SER A 15 10.19 -16.10 -25.32
N HIS A 16 9.68 -16.56 -26.47
CA HIS A 16 10.35 -17.47 -27.39
C HIS A 16 10.66 -16.79 -28.71
N LEU A 17 11.67 -17.32 -29.40
CA LEU A 17 11.98 -16.94 -30.79
C LEU A 17 10.83 -17.34 -31.72
N THR A 18 10.42 -18.59 -31.60
CA THR A 18 9.24 -19.17 -32.25
C THR A 18 8.55 -20.04 -31.23
N PHE A 19 7.29 -19.73 -30.91
CA PHE A 19 6.50 -20.57 -30.02
C PHE A 19 5.77 -21.61 -30.87
N ASP A 20 6.22 -22.86 -30.78
CA ASP A 20 5.68 -24.02 -31.48
C ASP A 20 4.56 -24.73 -30.70
N GLY A 21 4.19 -24.19 -29.54
CA GLY A 21 3.20 -24.76 -28.63
C GLY A 21 3.78 -25.75 -27.61
N GLN A 22 5.09 -26.02 -27.63
CA GLN A 22 5.73 -26.85 -26.60
C GLN A 22 6.20 -26.04 -25.40
N PRO A 23 6.01 -26.56 -24.16
CA PRO A 23 6.43 -25.85 -22.96
C PRO A 23 7.94 -25.84 -22.85
N SER A 24 8.48 -24.64 -22.65
CA SER A 24 9.92 -24.42 -22.47
C SER A 24 10.47 -25.06 -21.19
N LYS A 25 11.81 -25.15 -21.10
CA LYS A 25 12.50 -25.62 -19.89
C LYS A 25 12.06 -24.85 -18.63
N LEU A 26 11.85 -23.53 -18.76
CA LEU A 26 11.38 -22.68 -17.66
C LEU A 26 9.90 -22.98 -17.30
N THR A 27 9.02 -23.17 -18.28
CA THR A 27 7.62 -23.54 -18.05
C THR A 27 7.49 -24.88 -17.32
N ARG A 28 8.30 -25.88 -17.71
CA ARG A 28 8.34 -27.18 -17.01
C ARG A 28 8.77 -27.00 -15.55
N THR A 29 9.84 -26.23 -15.33
CA THR A 29 10.34 -25.91 -13.98
C THR A 29 9.29 -25.18 -13.14
N LEU A 30 8.56 -24.22 -13.73
CA LEU A 30 7.48 -23.53 -13.05
C LEU A 30 6.35 -24.49 -12.68
N ASN A 31 5.89 -25.33 -13.61
CA ASN A 31 4.81 -26.30 -13.35
C ASN A 31 5.14 -27.28 -12.21
N GLU A 32 6.41 -27.64 -12.01
CA GLU A 32 6.85 -28.45 -10.88
C GLU A 32 6.76 -27.70 -9.52
N ILE A 33 6.83 -26.38 -9.55
CA ILE A 33 6.93 -25.52 -8.36
C ILE A 33 5.58 -24.91 -7.97
N LEU A 34 4.75 -24.58 -8.96
CA LEU A 34 3.46 -23.88 -8.78
C LEU A 34 2.51 -24.51 -7.75
N PRO A 35 2.40 -25.85 -7.59
CA PRO A 35 1.51 -26.45 -6.60
C PRO A 35 1.75 -25.96 -5.16
N ARG A 36 2.96 -25.49 -4.83
CA ARG A 36 3.28 -24.92 -3.50
C ARG A 36 2.69 -23.53 -3.27
N TYR A 37 2.32 -22.84 -4.34
CA TYR A 37 1.89 -21.45 -4.35
C TYR A 37 0.39 -21.26 -4.59
N GLU A 38 -0.35 -22.30 -4.99
CA GLU A 38 -1.80 -22.24 -5.30
C GLU A 38 -2.67 -21.64 -4.19
N ARG A 39 -2.28 -21.83 -2.92
CA ARG A 39 -3.01 -21.25 -1.78
C ARG A 39 -2.68 -19.77 -1.55
N GLN A 40 -1.53 -19.30 -2.04
CA GLN A 40 -0.98 -17.98 -1.76
C GLN A 40 -1.23 -16.98 -2.90
N ALA A 41 -1.19 -17.43 -4.17
CA ALA A 41 -1.42 -16.58 -5.33
C ALA A 41 -2.08 -17.35 -6.48
N ASP A 42 -2.75 -16.59 -7.35
CA ASP A 42 -3.17 -17.04 -8.68
C ASP A 42 -2.03 -16.75 -9.67
N ILE A 43 -1.31 -17.80 -10.07
CA ILE A 43 -0.14 -17.67 -10.93
C ILE A 43 -0.46 -18.25 -12.31
N GLN A 44 -0.45 -17.39 -13.33
CA GLN A 44 -0.60 -17.79 -14.73
C GLN A 44 0.74 -17.77 -15.45
N ILE A 45 1.00 -18.79 -16.28
CA ILE A 45 2.15 -18.81 -17.19
C ILE A 45 1.63 -18.47 -18.59
N VAL A 46 2.26 -17.49 -19.23
CA VAL A 46 1.91 -17.07 -20.58
C VAL A 46 3.17 -17.14 -21.45
N GLU A 47 3.19 -18.14 -22.33
CA GLU A 47 4.22 -18.26 -23.36
C GLU A 47 3.82 -17.42 -24.58
N THR A 48 4.76 -16.61 -25.08
CA THR A 48 4.54 -15.70 -26.22
C THR A 48 5.79 -15.62 -27.09
N SER A 49 5.66 -15.14 -28.33
CA SER A 49 6.83 -14.74 -29.11
C SER A 49 7.38 -13.40 -28.59
N VAL A 50 8.66 -13.14 -28.85
CA VAL A 50 9.30 -11.83 -28.58
C VAL A 50 8.52 -10.68 -29.24
N GLU A 51 8.02 -10.88 -30.46
CA GLU A 51 7.24 -9.86 -31.20
C GLU A 51 5.90 -9.52 -30.54
N LYS A 52 5.22 -10.51 -29.96
CA LYS A 52 3.92 -10.36 -29.30
C LYS A 52 4.03 -10.05 -27.80
N LEU A 53 5.24 -9.96 -27.26
CA LEU A 53 5.47 -9.76 -25.84
C LEU A 53 4.81 -8.48 -25.32
N LEU A 54 4.97 -7.36 -26.03
CA LEU A 54 4.43 -6.07 -25.58
C LEU A 54 2.91 -6.04 -25.62
N SER A 55 2.30 -6.55 -26.70
CA SER A 55 0.85 -6.56 -26.84
C SER A 55 0.19 -7.47 -25.80
N THR A 56 0.80 -8.64 -25.54
CA THR A 56 0.34 -9.57 -24.49
C THR A 56 0.41 -8.94 -23.11
N ALA A 57 1.53 -8.30 -22.78
CA ALA A 57 1.71 -7.66 -21.50
C ALA A 57 0.77 -6.44 -21.30
N LYS A 58 0.51 -5.64 -22.35
CA LYS A 58 -0.48 -4.57 -22.32
C LYS A 58 -1.91 -5.07 -22.14
N ALA A 59 -2.27 -6.20 -22.76
CA ALA A 59 -3.58 -6.80 -22.58
C ALA A 59 -3.81 -7.23 -21.11
N LEU A 60 -2.79 -7.79 -20.46
CA LEU A 60 -2.82 -8.14 -19.04
C LEU A 60 -2.95 -6.90 -18.14
N GLU A 61 -2.27 -5.80 -18.48
CA GLU A 61 -2.37 -4.54 -17.74
C GLU A 61 -3.78 -3.93 -17.85
N GLN A 62 -4.32 -3.83 -19.07
CA GLN A 62 -5.64 -3.24 -19.33
C GLN A 62 -6.78 -4.02 -18.65
N THR A 63 -6.65 -5.34 -18.59
CA THR A 63 -7.65 -6.22 -17.95
C THR A 63 -7.45 -6.34 -16.44
N GLN A 64 -6.42 -5.70 -15.87
CA GLN A 64 -5.98 -5.93 -14.48
C GLN A 64 -5.84 -7.44 -14.18
N GLY A 65 -5.32 -8.17 -15.17
CA GLY A 65 -5.12 -9.60 -15.12
C GLY A 65 -3.93 -10.03 -14.25
N ALA A 66 -3.08 -9.10 -13.83
CA ALA A 66 -1.94 -9.35 -12.96
C ALA A 66 -1.56 -8.12 -12.12
N ASP A 67 -1.25 -8.35 -10.84
CA ASP A 67 -0.66 -7.37 -9.93
C ASP A 67 0.85 -7.21 -10.16
N ILE A 68 1.51 -8.33 -10.51
CA ILE A 68 2.94 -8.40 -10.83
C ILE A 68 3.14 -9.24 -12.10
N LEU A 69 4.03 -8.75 -12.97
CA LEU A 69 4.54 -9.49 -14.12
C LEU A 69 5.95 -10.00 -13.81
N ILE A 70 6.24 -11.25 -14.16
CA ILE A 70 7.58 -11.84 -14.02
C ILE A 70 8.08 -12.29 -15.39
N CYS A 71 9.28 -11.86 -15.79
CA CYS A 71 9.84 -12.17 -17.10
C CYS A 71 11.31 -12.60 -17.03
N SER A 72 11.87 -13.07 -18.15
CA SER A 72 13.33 -13.17 -18.32
C SER A 72 13.98 -11.79 -18.42
N GLY A 73 15.28 -11.67 -18.10
CA GLY A 73 15.97 -10.39 -17.95
C GLY A 73 15.76 -9.38 -19.10
N ALA A 74 16.04 -9.78 -20.34
CA ALA A 74 15.88 -8.91 -21.51
C ALA A 74 14.43 -8.45 -21.72
N SER A 75 13.48 -9.36 -21.52
CA SER A 75 12.05 -9.08 -21.64
C SER A 75 11.56 -8.13 -20.54
N ALA A 76 12.01 -8.34 -19.30
CA ALA A 76 11.66 -7.48 -18.17
C ALA A 76 12.15 -6.04 -18.37
N GLU A 77 13.40 -5.87 -18.82
CA GLU A 77 13.97 -4.55 -19.08
C GLU A 77 13.27 -3.80 -20.21
N PHE A 78 12.89 -4.52 -21.27
CA PHE A 78 12.09 -3.97 -22.36
C PHE A 78 10.70 -3.55 -21.88
N LEU A 79 10.00 -4.39 -21.11
CA LEU A 79 8.64 -4.11 -20.64
C LEU A 79 8.57 -2.98 -19.61
N ARG A 80 9.59 -2.82 -18.73
CA ARG A 80 9.65 -1.73 -17.75
C ARG A 80 9.59 -0.33 -18.37
N LYS A 81 9.98 -0.18 -19.63
CA LYS A 81 9.93 1.10 -20.35
C LYS A 81 8.55 1.41 -20.94
N HIS A 82 7.65 0.43 -20.99
CA HIS A 82 6.39 0.52 -21.75
C HIS A 82 5.14 0.15 -20.95
N ILE A 83 5.30 -0.33 -19.71
CA ILE A 83 4.23 -0.85 -18.85
C ILE A 83 4.40 -0.28 -17.44
N THR A 84 3.27 -0.01 -16.78
CA THR A 84 3.19 0.54 -15.42
C THR A 84 3.05 -0.53 -14.35
N THR A 85 2.43 -1.68 -14.67
CA THR A 85 2.41 -2.85 -13.79
C THR A 85 3.83 -3.24 -13.36
N THR A 86 3.97 -3.64 -12.10
CA THR A 86 5.28 -3.97 -11.52
C THR A 86 5.88 -5.20 -12.20
N ILE A 87 7.13 -5.07 -12.67
CA ILE A 87 7.84 -6.12 -13.40
C ILE A 87 9.06 -6.61 -12.62
N LEU A 88 9.02 -7.88 -12.25
CA LEU A 88 10.15 -8.62 -11.74
C LEU A 88 10.81 -9.42 -12.87
N SER A 89 12.08 -9.76 -12.65
CA SER A 89 12.85 -10.55 -13.59
C SER A 89 13.47 -11.72 -12.85
N PHE A 90 13.43 -12.91 -13.45
CA PHE A 90 14.25 -14.01 -12.96
C PHE A 90 15.71 -13.60 -13.05
N ARG A 91 16.39 -13.61 -11.91
CA ARG A 91 17.82 -13.33 -11.81
C ARG A 91 18.57 -14.65 -11.68
N MET A 92 19.63 -14.79 -12.45
CA MET A 92 20.59 -15.87 -12.25
C MET A 92 21.38 -15.55 -10.98
N GLY A 93 21.39 -16.47 -10.01
CA GLY A 93 22.27 -16.35 -8.84
C GLY A 93 23.69 -16.83 -9.14
N GLU A 94 24.62 -16.57 -8.22
CA GLU A 94 26.02 -17.03 -8.32
C GLU A 94 26.11 -18.56 -8.37
N TYR A 95 25.35 -19.25 -7.51
CA TYR A 95 25.26 -20.72 -7.51
C TYR A 95 24.68 -21.28 -8.81
N ASP A 96 23.82 -20.53 -9.50
CA ASP A 96 23.24 -20.96 -10.77
C ASP A 96 24.28 -20.99 -11.88
N LEU A 97 25.13 -19.96 -11.90
CA LEU A 97 26.24 -19.86 -12.82
C LEU A 97 27.26 -20.99 -12.58
N ILE A 98 27.65 -21.22 -11.32
CA ILE A 98 28.59 -22.31 -10.97
C ILE A 98 28.04 -23.66 -11.43
N ARG A 99 26.76 -23.94 -11.20
CA ARG A 99 26.11 -25.18 -11.64
C ARG A 99 26.11 -25.28 -13.16
N ALA A 100 25.72 -24.21 -13.87
CA ALA A 100 25.68 -24.19 -15.33
C ALA A 100 27.08 -24.44 -15.93
N LEU A 101 28.12 -23.86 -15.33
CA LEU A 101 29.52 -24.10 -15.70
C LEU A 101 29.96 -25.54 -15.40
N ASN A 102 29.52 -26.13 -14.28
CA ASN A 102 29.82 -27.54 -13.99
C ASN A 102 29.16 -28.49 -15.01
N VAL A 103 27.93 -28.19 -15.45
CA VAL A 103 27.27 -28.93 -16.54
C VAL A 103 28.05 -28.77 -17.85
N ALA A 104 28.55 -27.57 -18.13
CA ALA A 104 29.38 -27.35 -19.31
C ALA A 104 30.70 -28.13 -19.26
N LYS A 105 31.33 -28.24 -18.08
CA LYS A 105 32.56 -29.01 -17.85
C LYS A 105 32.41 -30.49 -18.19
N GLU A 106 31.27 -31.09 -17.87
CA GLU A 106 31.01 -32.51 -18.18
C GLU A 106 30.91 -32.77 -19.69
N ARG A 107 30.68 -31.73 -20.50
CA ARG A 107 30.30 -31.83 -21.91
C ARG A 107 31.27 -31.17 -22.88
N GLY A 108 32.25 -30.41 -22.38
CA GLY A 108 33.24 -29.76 -23.19
C GLY A 108 34.31 -29.03 -22.38
N THR A 109 35.33 -28.54 -23.07
CA THR A 109 36.43 -27.76 -22.48
C THR A 109 36.22 -26.25 -22.60
N LYS A 110 35.24 -25.82 -23.41
CA LYS A 110 34.88 -24.41 -23.63
C LYS A 110 33.39 -24.17 -23.42
N ALA A 111 33.05 -23.07 -22.74
CA ALA A 111 31.68 -22.64 -22.51
C ALA A 111 31.50 -21.19 -22.92
N GLY A 112 30.44 -20.93 -23.69
CA GLY A 112 30.00 -19.59 -24.05
C GLY A 112 28.94 -19.12 -23.08
N ILE A 113 29.02 -17.89 -22.59
CA ILE A 113 27.96 -17.26 -21.80
C ILE A 113 27.47 -16.06 -22.59
N LEU A 114 26.18 -16.07 -22.92
CA LEU A 114 25.55 -14.99 -23.67
C LEU A 114 24.46 -14.32 -22.83
N THR A 115 24.73 -13.08 -22.41
CA THR A 115 23.85 -12.28 -21.55
C THR A 115 23.33 -11.05 -22.27
N HIS A 116 22.24 -10.46 -21.76
CA HIS A 116 21.68 -9.23 -22.32
C HIS A 116 22.29 -8.01 -21.61
N GLN A 117 22.82 -7.07 -22.40
CA GLN A 117 23.35 -5.75 -21.99
C GLN A 117 24.46 -5.68 -20.92
N ARG A 118 24.82 -6.77 -20.22
CA ARG A 118 25.87 -6.75 -19.18
C ARG A 118 26.71 -8.02 -19.19
N THR A 119 28.03 -7.85 -19.07
CA THR A 119 28.96 -8.95 -18.74
C THR A 119 28.92 -9.26 -17.25
N LEU A 120 29.35 -10.47 -16.88
CA LEU A 120 29.50 -10.89 -15.49
C LEU A 120 30.94 -10.60 -15.06
N LYS A 121 31.17 -9.42 -14.47
CA LYS A 121 32.51 -8.96 -14.08
C LYS A 121 33.15 -9.89 -13.04
N GLU A 122 32.34 -10.35 -12.10
CA GLU A 122 32.75 -11.28 -11.05
C GLU A 122 33.28 -12.59 -11.66
N LEU A 123 32.75 -12.98 -12.83
CA LEU A 123 33.22 -14.16 -13.54
C LEU A 123 34.56 -13.94 -14.25
N GLU A 124 34.86 -12.72 -14.69
CA GLU A 124 36.20 -12.39 -15.23
C GLU A 124 37.27 -12.57 -14.15
N GLU A 125 36.99 -12.09 -12.93
CA GLU A 125 37.88 -12.22 -11.76
C GLU A 125 38.07 -13.68 -11.31
N MET A 126 37.03 -14.51 -11.44
CA MET A 126 37.05 -15.92 -11.02
C MET A 126 37.40 -16.90 -12.15
N SER A 127 37.68 -16.42 -13.37
CA SER A 127 37.92 -17.26 -14.55
C SER A 127 39.00 -18.32 -14.34
N GLY A 128 40.08 -17.99 -13.62
CA GLY A 128 41.18 -18.91 -13.31
C GLY A 128 40.84 -20.04 -12.32
N LEU A 129 39.69 -19.97 -11.64
CA LEU A 129 39.25 -21.03 -10.73
C LEU A 129 38.56 -22.18 -11.47
N PHE A 130 38.12 -21.93 -12.71
CA PHE A 130 37.41 -22.90 -13.52
C PHE A 130 38.36 -23.63 -14.47
N THR A 131 38.08 -24.92 -14.68
CA THR A 131 38.82 -25.78 -15.63
C THR A 131 38.31 -25.68 -17.06
N VAL A 132 37.20 -24.96 -17.25
CA VAL A 132 36.55 -24.71 -18.54
C VAL A 132 36.97 -23.32 -19.01
N GLU A 133 37.35 -23.18 -20.28
CA GLU A 133 37.59 -21.89 -20.91
C GLU A 133 36.26 -21.17 -21.10
N ILE A 134 36.08 -20.02 -20.45
CA ILE A 134 34.83 -19.25 -20.47
C ILE A 134 34.96 -18.09 -21.46
N SER A 135 34.07 -18.03 -22.45
CA SER A 135 33.93 -16.88 -23.34
C SER A 135 32.61 -16.17 -23.07
N GLN A 136 32.67 -14.88 -22.73
CA GLN A 136 31.48 -14.07 -22.47
C GLN A 136 31.17 -13.19 -23.68
N ALA A 137 29.89 -13.07 -24.02
CA ALA A 137 29.40 -12.11 -24.99
C ALA A 137 28.09 -11.48 -24.50
N VAL A 138 27.82 -10.29 -24.98
CA VAL A 138 26.61 -9.54 -24.66
C VAL A 138 25.84 -9.27 -25.93
N TYR A 139 24.51 -9.35 -25.87
CA TYR A 139 23.63 -8.95 -26.95
C TYR A 139 22.67 -7.83 -26.55
N THR A 140 22.24 -7.09 -27.56
CA THR A 140 21.28 -5.98 -27.44
C THR A 140 20.02 -6.16 -28.29
N SER A 141 20.09 -7.05 -29.29
CA SER A 141 18.95 -7.39 -30.16
C SER A 141 18.94 -8.89 -30.47
N LEU A 142 17.83 -9.37 -31.01
CA LEU A 142 17.71 -10.78 -31.40
C LEU A 142 18.68 -11.16 -32.53
N GLN A 143 18.90 -10.24 -33.47
CA GLN A 143 19.82 -10.45 -34.58
C GLN A 143 21.27 -10.53 -34.09
N ASP A 144 21.65 -9.61 -33.21
CA ASP A 144 22.95 -9.59 -32.52
C ASP A 144 23.17 -10.88 -31.72
N ALA A 145 22.16 -11.35 -30.96
CA ALA A 145 22.22 -12.63 -30.25
C ALA A 145 22.49 -13.81 -31.19
N ARG A 146 21.82 -13.85 -32.36
CA ARG A 146 22.01 -14.92 -33.36
C ARG A 146 23.42 -14.90 -33.94
N GLU A 147 23.96 -13.72 -34.21
CA GLU A 147 25.34 -13.56 -34.69
C GLU A 147 26.35 -14.03 -33.64
N LYS A 148 26.20 -13.60 -32.37
CA LYS A 148 27.07 -14.05 -31.27
C LYS A 148 27.04 -15.55 -31.02
N VAL A 149 25.87 -16.17 -31.15
CA VAL A 149 25.77 -17.64 -31.05
C VAL A 149 26.55 -18.32 -32.18
N ARG A 150 26.48 -17.81 -33.41
CA ARG A 150 27.26 -18.34 -34.53
C ARG A 150 28.76 -18.16 -34.30
N ASP A 151 29.18 -16.98 -33.85
CA ASP A 151 30.58 -16.70 -33.51
C ASP A 151 31.12 -17.71 -32.49
N PHE A 152 30.33 -18.04 -31.46
CA PHE A 152 30.69 -19.08 -30.48
C PHE A 152 30.85 -20.46 -31.12
N VAL A 153 29.90 -20.87 -31.96
CA VAL A 153 29.96 -22.17 -32.64
C VAL A 153 31.18 -22.26 -33.58
N ASP A 154 31.48 -21.19 -34.31
CA ASP A 154 32.63 -21.11 -35.22
C ASP A 154 33.96 -21.14 -34.47
N GLN A 155 34.00 -20.65 -33.23
CA GLN A 155 35.16 -20.75 -32.31
C GLN A 155 35.29 -22.13 -31.65
N GLY A 156 34.39 -23.07 -31.97
CA GLY A 156 34.38 -24.43 -31.42
C GLY A 156 33.71 -24.54 -30.05
N ILE A 157 33.01 -23.51 -29.58
CA ILE A 157 32.24 -23.56 -28.34
C ILE A 157 30.95 -24.35 -28.60
N ARG A 158 30.81 -25.48 -27.91
CA ARG A 158 29.67 -26.39 -28.08
C ARG A 158 28.63 -26.29 -26.98
N VAL A 159 28.93 -25.62 -25.88
CA VAL A 159 27.99 -25.39 -24.77
C VAL A 159 27.80 -23.90 -24.58
N ILE A 160 26.55 -23.43 -24.69
CA ILE A 160 26.20 -22.01 -24.57
C ILE A 160 25.17 -21.85 -23.44
N ILE A 161 25.52 -21.02 -22.46
CA ILE A 161 24.71 -20.71 -21.28
C ILE A 161 24.01 -19.36 -21.49
N GLY A 162 22.70 -19.31 -21.27
CA GLY A 162 21.95 -18.05 -21.42
C GLY A 162 20.46 -18.13 -21.07
N SER A 163 19.68 -17.17 -21.58
CA SER A 163 18.23 -17.10 -21.46
C SER A 163 17.53 -18.17 -22.32
N PRO A 164 16.20 -18.40 -22.21
CA PRO A 164 15.51 -19.37 -23.06
C PRO A 164 15.71 -19.07 -24.56
N THR A 165 15.67 -17.80 -24.95
CA THR A 165 15.94 -17.36 -26.33
C THR A 165 17.35 -17.72 -26.80
N VAL A 166 18.36 -17.62 -25.92
CA VAL A 166 19.74 -18.00 -26.25
C VAL A 166 19.86 -19.52 -26.38
N VAL A 167 19.19 -20.27 -25.51
CA VAL A 167 19.15 -21.74 -25.57
C VAL A 167 18.54 -22.19 -26.90
N ASP A 168 17.41 -21.61 -27.31
CA ASP A 168 16.77 -21.89 -28.59
C ASP A 168 17.72 -21.59 -29.78
N LEU A 169 18.45 -20.47 -29.73
CA LEU A 169 19.43 -20.10 -30.76
C LEU A 169 20.62 -21.07 -30.81
N ALA A 170 21.13 -21.48 -29.65
CA ALA A 170 22.26 -22.40 -29.55
C ALA A 170 21.90 -23.77 -30.12
N GLU A 171 20.73 -24.31 -29.73
CA GLU A 171 20.21 -25.58 -30.23
C GLU A 171 19.97 -25.53 -31.75
N ALA A 172 19.39 -24.43 -32.26
CA ALA A 172 19.21 -24.22 -33.70
C ALA A 172 20.54 -24.10 -34.49
N ALA A 173 21.62 -23.68 -33.84
CA ALA A 173 22.96 -23.60 -34.42
C ALA A 173 23.78 -24.90 -34.26
N GLY A 174 23.20 -25.95 -33.67
CA GLY A 174 23.89 -27.23 -33.44
C GLY A 174 24.85 -27.22 -32.25
N ALA A 175 24.70 -26.27 -31.33
CA ALA A 175 25.33 -26.27 -30.00
C ALA A 175 24.32 -26.69 -28.93
N GLU A 176 24.82 -27.05 -27.75
CA GLU A 176 23.98 -27.33 -26.61
C GLU A 176 23.66 -26.05 -25.83
N GLY A 177 22.37 -25.76 -25.66
CA GLY A 177 21.89 -24.65 -24.85
C GLY A 177 21.63 -25.05 -23.40
N VAL A 178 22.33 -24.40 -22.45
CA VAL A 178 22.15 -24.57 -21.01
C VAL A 178 21.41 -23.38 -20.43
N PHE A 179 20.21 -23.63 -19.89
CA PHE A 179 19.47 -22.61 -19.16
C PHE A 179 19.95 -22.57 -17.71
N ALA A 180 20.54 -21.44 -17.31
CA ALA A 180 21.20 -21.34 -16.01
C ALA A 180 20.23 -21.13 -14.82
N ILE A 181 19.07 -20.54 -15.03
CA ILE A 181 18.09 -20.35 -13.93
C ILE A 181 17.49 -21.70 -13.54
N ASN A 182 17.58 -22.08 -12.26
CA ASN A 182 16.96 -23.29 -11.73
C ASN A 182 15.64 -23.01 -11.00
N ALA A 183 15.05 -24.08 -10.47
CA ALA A 183 13.90 -24.03 -9.60
C ALA A 183 14.07 -23.10 -8.39
N ASN A 184 15.27 -22.99 -7.81
CA ASN A 184 15.50 -22.15 -6.64
C ASN A 184 15.41 -20.65 -6.99
N ALA A 185 16.02 -20.22 -8.10
CA ALA A 185 15.92 -18.85 -8.58
C ALA A 185 14.48 -18.47 -8.96
N VAL A 186 13.73 -19.41 -9.53
CA VAL A 186 12.28 -19.26 -9.78
C VAL A 186 11.53 -19.06 -8.45
N ARG A 187 11.77 -19.91 -7.45
CA ARG A 187 11.14 -19.80 -6.12
C ARG A 187 11.43 -18.49 -5.45
N LEU A 188 12.70 -18.07 -5.40
CA LEU A 188 13.09 -16.78 -4.82
C LEU A 188 12.35 -15.62 -5.49
N THR A 189 12.25 -15.63 -6.81
CA THR A 189 11.54 -14.57 -7.54
C THR A 189 10.02 -14.58 -7.26
N LEU A 190 9.43 -15.76 -7.07
CA LEU A 190 8.01 -15.89 -6.68
C LEU A 190 7.77 -15.45 -5.24
N ASP A 191 8.67 -15.81 -4.32
CA ASP A 191 8.63 -15.40 -2.92
C ASP A 191 8.75 -13.88 -2.80
N ASP A 192 9.67 -13.26 -3.57
CA ASP A 192 9.80 -11.80 -3.67
C ASP A 192 8.51 -11.15 -4.20
N ALA A 193 7.90 -11.74 -5.23
CA ALA A 193 6.63 -11.26 -5.78
C ALA A 193 5.52 -11.27 -4.72
N LEU A 194 5.38 -12.38 -3.98
CA LEU A 194 4.41 -12.51 -2.90
C LEU A 194 4.67 -11.50 -1.78
N ALA A 195 5.92 -11.31 -1.37
CA ALA A 195 6.28 -10.34 -0.34
C ALA A 195 5.87 -8.92 -0.75
N ILE A 196 6.10 -8.53 -2.00
CA ILE A 196 5.67 -7.23 -2.54
C ILE A 196 4.14 -7.11 -2.53
N CYS A 197 3.43 -8.15 -2.99
CA CYS A 197 1.96 -8.16 -2.98
C CYS A 197 1.38 -8.03 -1.57
N HIS A 198 1.92 -8.76 -0.60
CA HIS A 198 1.47 -8.68 0.80
C HIS A 198 1.72 -7.30 1.40
N SER A 199 2.91 -6.74 1.18
CA SER A 199 3.25 -5.39 1.67
C SER A 199 2.28 -4.33 1.14
N ARG A 200 1.97 -4.37 -0.17
CA ARG A 200 0.99 -3.47 -0.79
C ARG A 200 -0.43 -3.66 -0.24
N ALA A 201 -0.84 -4.91 -0.02
CA ALA A 201 -2.15 -5.21 0.52
C ALA A 201 -2.31 -4.67 1.95
N GLU A 202 -1.26 -4.80 2.77
CA GLU A 202 -1.21 -4.29 4.14
C GLU A 202 -1.21 -2.75 4.17
N GLU A 203 -0.42 -2.11 3.32
CA GLU A 203 -0.38 -0.66 3.17
C GLU A 203 -1.76 -0.12 2.74
N ALA A 204 -2.38 -0.72 1.72
CA ALA A 204 -3.72 -0.35 1.27
C ALA A 204 -4.80 -0.60 2.35
N HIS A 205 -4.67 -1.67 3.13
CA HIS A 205 -5.55 -1.93 4.27
C HIS A 205 -5.38 -0.86 5.36
N ASN A 206 -4.15 -0.50 5.71
CA ASN A 206 -3.88 0.53 6.70
C ASN A 206 -4.37 1.91 6.24
N HIS A 207 -4.13 2.27 4.97
CA HIS A 207 -4.68 3.47 4.35
C HIS A 207 -6.21 3.53 4.45
N ARG A 208 -6.91 2.44 4.08
CA ARG A 208 -8.38 2.37 4.19
C ARG A 208 -8.85 2.50 5.63
N ARG A 209 -8.13 1.90 6.59
CA ARG A 209 -8.47 1.98 8.01
C ARG A 209 -8.32 3.40 8.56
N ILE A 210 -7.21 4.08 8.24
CA ILE A 210 -6.98 5.48 8.61
C ILE A 210 -8.06 6.37 7.98
N HIS A 211 -8.37 6.18 6.69
CA HIS A 211 -9.40 6.95 6.00
C HIS A 211 -10.80 6.72 6.60
N ALA A 212 -11.11 5.50 7.04
CA ALA A 212 -12.36 5.20 7.72
C ALA A 212 -12.47 5.90 9.08
N VAL A 213 -11.38 5.95 9.85
CA VAL A 213 -11.33 6.70 11.13
C VAL A 213 -11.58 8.19 10.86
N LEU A 214 -10.86 8.80 9.92
CA LEU A 214 -11.02 10.22 9.57
C LEU A 214 -12.44 10.56 9.10
N LYS A 215 -13.10 9.64 8.40
CA LYS A 215 -14.47 9.82 7.90
C LYS A 215 -15.53 9.84 9.00
N HIS A 216 -15.30 9.14 10.11
CA HIS A 216 -16.26 9.07 11.23
C HIS A 216 -15.98 10.08 12.35
N MET A 217 -14.95 10.93 12.20
CA MET A 217 -14.72 12.04 13.12
C MET A 217 -15.70 13.17 12.85
N ASN A 218 -16.41 13.62 13.88
CA ASN A 218 -17.27 14.81 13.81
C ASN A 218 -16.47 16.13 13.72
N GLU A 219 -15.15 16.05 13.94
CA GLU A 219 -14.22 17.15 13.71
C GLU A 219 -13.81 17.20 12.24
N GLY A 220 -13.72 18.42 11.69
CA GLY A 220 -13.09 18.62 10.39
C GLY A 220 -11.60 18.43 10.52
N VAL A 221 -11.00 17.65 9.63
CA VAL A 221 -9.55 17.37 9.63
C VAL A 221 -8.99 17.64 8.25
N VAL A 222 -7.85 18.35 8.21
CA VAL A 222 -7.05 18.61 7.02
C VAL A 222 -5.60 18.28 7.34
N ALA A 223 -4.97 17.47 6.49
CA ALA A 223 -3.52 17.25 6.52
C ALA A 223 -2.84 18.13 5.46
N LEU A 224 -1.75 18.79 5.84
CA LEU A 224 -0.95 19.69 5.02
C LEU A 224 0.44 19.11 4.81
N ASP A 225 1.00 19.30 3.62
CA ASP A 225 2.42 19.04 3.36
C ASP A 225 3.32 20.15 3.94
N ALA A 226 4.65 19.96 3.88
CA ALA A 226 5.64 20.93 4.34
C ALA A 226 5.53 22.32 3.68
N SER A 227 4.85 22.44 2.53
CA SER A 227 4.60 23.71 1.83
C SER A 227 3.27 24.37 2.19
N GLY A 228 2.48 23.76 3.07
CA GLY A 228 1.16 24.23 3.49
C GLY A 228 0.03 23.90 2.49
N LYS A 229 0.27 23.02 1.52
CA LYS A 229 -0.78 22.54 0.61
C LYS A 229 -1.54 21.38 1.22
N VAL A 230 -2.82 21.29 0.88
CA VAL A 230 -3.70 20.23 1.36
C VAL A 230 -3.30 18.91 0.72
N PHE A 231 -2.85 17.97 1.56
CA PHE A 231 -2.57 16.59 1.18
C PHE A 231 -3.80 15.70 1.34
N SER A 232 -4.62 15.94 2.36
CA SER A 232 -5.84 15.17 2.65
C SER A 232 -6.87 16.00 3.40
N VAL A 233 -8.15 15.70 3.21
CA VAL A 233 -9.28 16.37 3.88
C VAL A 233 -10.44 15.40 4.10
N ASN A 234 -11.10 15.46 5.25
CA ASN A 234 -12.30 14.67 5.52
C ASN A 234 -13.61 15.40 5.16
N ASP A 235 -14.71 14.64 5.03
CA ASP A 235 -16.04 15.16 4.69
C ASP A 235 -16.54 16.17 5.74
N SER A 236 -16.22 15.96 7.02
CA SER A 236 -16.61 16.84 8.13
C SER A 236 -16.01 18.25 7.97
N MET A 237 -14.77 18.38 7.48
CA MET A 237 -14.18 19.71 7.21
C MET A 237 -14.98 20.45 6.14
N ASN A 238 -15.27 19.78 5.02
CA ASN A 238 -16.03 20.40 3.94
C ASN A 238 -17.45 20.75 4.36
N THR A 239 -18.05 19.97 5.26
CA THR A 239 -19.34 20.28 5.87
C THR A 239 -19.28 21.54 6.74
N LEU A 240 -18.23 21.70 7.55
CA LEU A 240 -18.01 22.89 8.39
C LEU A 240 -17.73 24.16 7.56
N LEU A 241 -17.02 24.02 6.42
CA LEU A 241 -16.70 25.16 5.54
C LEU A 241 -17.85 25.55 4.60
N HIS A 242 -18.89 24.72 4.48
CA HIS A 242 -20.07 25.01 3.64
C HIS A 242 -20.96 26.09 4.30
N PRO A 243 -21.48 27.10 3.56
CA PRO A 243 -21.55 27.23 2.10
C PRO A 243 -20.46 28.09 1.46
N LEU A 244 -19.43 28.51 2.22
CA LEU A 244 -18.47 29.50 1.72
C LEU A 244 -17.60 28.93 0.60
N ARG A 245 -16.84 27.86 0.90
CA ARG A 245 -15.91 27.24 -0.05
C ARG A 245 -15.42 25.89 0.49
N SER A 246 -15.65 24.80 -0.24
CA SER A 246 -15.00 23.51 0.04
C SER A 246 -13.50 23.62 -0.19
N ILE A 247 -12.71 22.93 0.64
CA ILE A 247 -11.27 22.80 0.48
C ILE A 247 -10.96 21.47 -0.22
N ALA A 248 -10.07 21.50 -1.22
CA ALA A 248 -9.69 20.34 -2.01
C ALA A 248 -8.20 20.00 -1.86
N ILE A 249 -7.84 18.78 -2.22
CA ILE A 249 -6.45 18.33 -2.29
C ILE A 249 -5.69 19.22 -3.29
N GLY A 250 -4.52 19.73 -2.87
CA GLY A 250 -3.68 20.64 -3.64
C GLY A 250 -3.92 22.13 -3.38
N ASP A 251 -5.02 22.50 -2.72
CA ASP A 251 -5.29 23.89 -2.35
C ASP A 251 -4.29 24.40 -1.31
N GLN A 252 -4.05 25.71 -1.32
CA GLN A 252 -3.25 26.37 -0.29
C GLN A 252 -4.12 26.65 0.94
N ALA A 253 -3.81 26.02 2.08
CA ALA A 253 -4.66 26.10 3.27
C ALA A 253 -4.79 27.52 3.84
N LYS A 254 -3.76 28.35 3.68
CA LYS A 254 -3.77 29.78 4.05
C LYS A 254 -4.90 30.58 3.37
N THR A 255 -5.37 30.14 2.20
CA THR A 255 -6.48 30.81 1.51
C THR A 255 -7.84 30.55 2.16
N HIS A 256 -7.98 29.45 2.91
CA HIS A 256 -9.19 29.09 3.64
C HIS A 256 -9.12 29.54 5.11
N PHE A 257 -7.92 29.61 5.68
CA PHE A 257 -7.67 30.00 7.07
C PHE A 257 -6.65 31.16 7.14
N PRO A 258 -7.00 32.37 6.68
CA PRO A 258 -6.06 33.50 6.62
C PRO A 258 -5.63 34.02 8.00
N ASP A 259 -6.46 33.80 9.02
CA ASP A 259 -6.25 34.31 10.37
C ASP A 259 -5.30 33.42 11.20
N ILE A 260 -4.89 32.27 10.65
CA ILE A 260 -4.03 31.29 11.33
C ILE A 260 -2.62 31.39 10.75
N ASP A 261 -1.62 31.49 11.63
CA ASP A 261 -0.21 31.46 11.24
C ASP A 261 0.29 30.04 10.95
N LEU A 262 -0.21 29.45 9.86
CA LEU A 262 0.21 28.11 9.40
C LEU A 262 1.71 28.06 9.10
N ASN A 263 2.28 29.15 8.59
CA ASN A 263 3.71 29.22 8.29
C ASN A 263 4.55 29.15 9.56
N GLY A 264 4.13 29.83 10.63
CA GLY A 264 4.76 29.72 11.94
C GLY A 264 4.82 28.27 12.43
N VAL A 265 3.74 27.51 12.28
CA VAL A 265 3.70 26.08 12.66
C VAL A 265 4.66 25.25 11.79
N LEU A 266 4.62 25.44 10.47
CA LEU A 266 5.42 24.67 9.52
C LEU A 266 6.93 25.01 9.56
N THR A 267 7.30 26.17 10.13
CA THR A 267 8.70 26.59 10.24
C THR A 267 9.28 26.39 11.63
N SER A 268 8.51 26.69 12.68
CA SER A 268 8.98 26.61 14.08
C SER A 268 8.67 25.29 14.76
N GLY A 269 7.72 24.52 14.23
CA GLY A 269 7.21 23.30 14.88
C GLY A 269 6.40 23.58 16.14
N THR A 270 5.96 24.82 16.35
CA THR A 270 5.13 25.20 17.49
C THR A 270 3.67 24.96 17.15
N ALA A 271 2.99 24.12 17.93
CA ALA A 271 1.56 23.87 17.76
C ALA A 271 0.70 25.12 18.07
N ILE A 272 -0.42 25.24 17.38
CA ILE A 272 -1.49 26.19 17.71
C ILE A 272 -2.63 25.38 18.32
N GLU A 273 -3.02 25.69 19.54
CA GLU A 273 -4.12 25.00 20.22
C GLU A 273 -5.34 25.90 20.37
N SER A 274 -6.51 25.38 19.98
CA SER A 274 -7.82 25.99 20.26
C SER A 274 -7.96 27.47 19.85
N HIS A 275 -7.35 27.85 18.73
CA HIS A 275 -7.51 29.18 18.16
C HIS A 275 -8.96 29.38 17.70
N LEU A 276 -9.61 30.42 18.21
CA LEU A 276 -11.00 30.71 17.88
C LEU A 276 -11.05 31.54 16.59
N SER A 277 -11.59 30.94 15.52
CA SER A 277 -11.79 31.61 14.24
C SER A 277 -13.26 31.65 13.88
N THR A 278 -13.64 32.68 13.12
CA THR A 278 -15.00 32.81 12.58
C THR A 278 -14.93 32.61 11.07
N VAL A 279 -15.47 31.49 10.59
CA VAL A 279 -15.56 31.19 9.16
C VAL A 279 -17.02 31.35 8.75
N GLY A 280 -17.33 32.48 8.12
CA GLY A 280 -18.69 32.87 7.77
C GLY A 280 -19.53 33.19 9.01
N SER A 281 -20.59 32.42 9.24
CA SER A 281 -21.46 32.56 10.43
C SER A 281 -21.12 31.56 11.56
N GLN A 282 -20.17 30.66 11.32
CA GLN A 282 -19.79 29.62 12.27
C GLN A 282 -18.56 30.05 13.06
N ARG A 283 -18.57 29.75 14.36
CA ARG A 283 -17.38 29.89 15.21
C ARG A 283 -16.74 28.52 15.38
N LEU A 284 -15.50 28.42 14.95
CA LEU A 284 -14.71 27.20 14.96
C LEU A 284 -13.58 27.34 15.97
N ALA A 285 -13.35 26.29 16.75
CA ALA A 285 -12.09 26.08 17.44
C ALA A 285 -11.16 25.34 16.49
N ILE A 286 -9.99 25.92 16.22
CA ILE A 286 -9.01 25.40 15.28
C ILE A 286 -7.72 25.08 16.00
N SER A 287 -7.23 23.86 15.83
CA SER A 287 -5.92 23.43 16.33
C SER A 287 -5.05 23.01 15.16
N VAL A 288 -3.76 23.32 15.23
CA VAL A 288 -2.78 22.96 14.21
C VAL A 288 -1.58 22.32 14.90
N LEU A 289 -1.34 21.05 14.57
CA LEU A 289 -0.25 20.25 15.12
C LEU A 289 0.77 19.94 14.01
N PRO A 290 2.06 20.24 14.17
CA PRO A 290 3.07 19.89 13.18
C PRO A 290 3.30 18.38 13.13
N ILE A 291 3.57 17.87 11.93
CA ILE A 291 3.98 16.49 11.70
C ILE A 291 5.51 16.47 11.63
N MET A 292 6.13 15.66 12.48
CA MET A 292 7.58 15.50 12.53
C MET A 292 7.99 14.16 11.93
N GLU A 293 8.87 14.17 10.94
CA GLU A 293 9.50 12.97 10.40
C GLU A 293 11.03 13.12 10.45
N ASN A 294 11.72 12.15 11.07
CA ASN A 294 13.18 12.17 11.24
C ASN A 294 13.75 13.48 11.84
N GLY A 295 12.98 14.15 12.70
CA GLY A 295 13.37 15.41 13.35
C GLY A 295 13.19 16.66 12.48
N GLN A 296 12.61 16.53 11.27
CA GLN A 296 12.22 17.63 10.40
C GLN A 296 10.70 17.75 10.34
N ILE A 297 10.20 18.96 10.11
CA ILE A 297 8.77 19.20 9.91
C ILE A 297 8.41 18.77 8.49
N ASP A 298 7.55 17.76 8.38
CA ASP A 298 7.07 17.22 7.09
C ASP A 298 5.66 17.70 6.72
N GLY A 299 5.00 18.42 7.65
CA GLY A 299 3.67 18.96 7.40
C GLY A 299 2.97 19.39 8.67
N ALA A 300 1.64 19.48 8.60
CA ALA A 300 0.80 19.78 9.75
C ALA A 300 -0.60 19.17 9.63
N ILE A 301 -1.22 18.85 10.77
CA ILE A 301 -2.62 18.47 10.89
C ILE A 301 -3.40 19.65 11.44
N LEU A 302 -4.41 20.09 10.70
CA LEU A 302 -5.37 21.12 11.12
C LEU A 302 -6.70 20.46 11.46
N THR A 303 -7.20 20.68 12.67
CA THR A 303 -8.52 20.22 13.10
C THR A 303 -9.44 21.40 13.38
N CYS A 304 -10.71 21.26 13.01
CA CYS A 304 -11.76 22.25 13.19
C CYS A 304 -12.94 21.61 13.93
N GLN A 305 -13.41 22.26 14.99
CA GLN A 305 -14.59 21.84 15.72
C GLN A 305 -15.55 23.01 15.92
N GLU A 306 -16.86 22.76 15.75
CA GLU A 306 -17.86 23.78 16.03
C GLU A 306 -18.01 24.01 17.54
N ILE A 307 -17.88 25.26 17.99
CA ILE A 307 -17.97 25.61 19.41
C ILE A 307 -19.33 25.24 20.00
N ARG A 308 -20.41 25.32 19.22
CA ARG A 308 -21.77 24.96 19.67
C ARG A 308 -21.87 23.48 20.06
N GLU A 309 -21.20 22.59 19.34
CA GLU A 309 -21.19 21.15 19.66
C GLU A 309 -20.41 20.85 20.94
N ILE A 310 -19.30 21.57 21.17
CA ILE A 310 -18.55 21.51 22.44
C ILE A 310 -19.46 21.92 23.61
N GLN A 311 -20.15 23.06 23.48
CA GLN A 311 -21.06 23.57 24.52
C GLN A 311 -22.27 22.65 24.75
N ARG A 312 -22.82 22.04 23.70
CA ARG A 312 -23.92 21.05 23.82
C ARG A 312 -23.46 19.81 24.57
N THR A 313 -22.28 19.30 24.24
CA THR A 313 -21.69 18.14 24.91
C THR A 313 -21.43 18.44 26.38
N GLU A 314 -20.85 19.61 26.67
CA GLU A 314 -20.62 20.07 28.04
C GLU A 314 -21.93 20.17 28.84
N ARG A 315 -22.99 20.75 28.26
CA ARG A 315 -24.31 20.82 28.90
C ARG A 315 -24.87 19.44 29.21
N ARG A 316 -24.72 18.48 28.30
CA ARG A 316 -25.17 17.10 28.51
C ARG A 316 -24.37 16.41 29.63
N LEU A 317 -23.05 16.57 29.63
CA LEU A 317 -22.18 16.05 30.69
C LEU A 317 -22.53 16.67 32.05
N ARG A 318 -22.72 18.00 32.11
CA ARG A 318 -23.18 18.69 33.33
C ARG A 318 -24.55 18.19 33.80
N ALA A 319 -25.47 17.89 32.89
CA ALA A 319 -26.79 17.35 33.24
C ALA A 319 -26.68 15.92 33.81
N GLN A 320 -25.77 15.09 33.30
CA GLN A 320 -25.53 13.72 33.76
C GLN A 320 -24.71 13.65 35.05
N SER A 321 -23.75 14.57 35.22
CA SER A 321 -22.88 14.66 36.41
C SER A 321 -23.49 15.47 37.55
N ARG A 322 -24.72 15.97 37.41
CA ARG A 322 -25.48 16.50 38.55
C ARG A 322 -25.63 15.35 39.56
N PRO A 323 -25.03 15.45 40.75
CA PRO A 323 -25.21 14.39 41.73
C PRO A 323 -26.68 14.41 42.16
N ARG A 324 -27.25 13.22 42.38
CA ARG A 324 -28.62 13.04 42.91
C ARG A 324 -28.70 13.62 44.33
N HIS A 325 -28.70 14.94 44.46
CA HIS A 325 -28.76 15.66 45.74
C HIS A 325 -30.18 15.97 46.20
N PHE A 326 -31.21 15.33 45.64
CA PHE A 326 -32.55 15.38 46.20
C PHE A 326 -32.66 14.47 47.43
N ILE A 327 -31.81 14.73 48.44
CA ILE A 327 -31.96 14.14 49.78
C ILE A 327 -32.79 15.14 50.56
N ALA A 328 -34.02 14.76 50.89
CA ALA A 328 -34.87 15.59 51.73
C ALA A 328 -34.17 15.80 53.09
N LYS A 329 -34.03 17.06 53.52
CA LYS A 329 -33.50 17.39 54.85
C LYS A 329 -34.49 16.99 55.96
N TYR A 330 -35.78 16.89 55.62
CA TYR A 330 -36.85 16.56 56.52
C TYR A 330 -37.80 15.53 55.90
N ASP A 331 -38.33 14.64 56.73
CA ASP A 331 -39.34 13.65 56.36
C ASP A 331 -40.75 14.10 56.74
N PHE A 332 -41.76 13.51 56.10
CA PHE A 332 -43.17 13.83 56.39
C PHE A 332 -43.56 13.60 57.87
N GLU A 333 -42.86 12.73 58.59
CA GLU A 333 -43.09 12.48 60.02
C GLU A 333 -42.66 13.64 60.91
N GLN A 334 -41.78 14.51 60.42
CA GLN A 334 -41.27 15.67 61.13
C GLN A 334 -42.16 16.92 60.96
N LEU A 335 -43.19 16.82 60.11
CA LEU A 335 -44.16 17.89 59.88
C LEU A 335 -45.23 17.89 60.98
N ALA A 336 -45.12 18.84 61.92
CA ALA A 336 -46.09 18.99 63.02
C ALA A 336 -47.18 20.02 62.66
N GLY A 337 -48.43 19.56 62.53
CA GLY A 337 -49.59 20.43 62.35
C GLY A 337 -50.89 19.64 62.46
N LYS A 338 -51.90 20.18 63.17
CA LYS A 338 -53.19 19.50 63.38
C LYS A 338 -54.34 20.08 62.57
N ASP A 339 -54.11 21.18 61.86
CA ASP A 339 -55.14 21.80 61.02
C ASP A 339 -55.50 20.90 59.84
N THR A 340 -56.80 20.85 59.51
CA THR A 340 -57.32 20.00 58.44
C THR A 340 -56.76 20.38 57.07
N THR A 341 -56.52 21.68 56.83
CA THR A 341 -55.97 22.18 55.56
C THR A 341 -54.52 21.73 55.37
N PHE A 342 -53.74 21.79 56.46
CA PHE A 342 -52.36 21.32 56.48
C PHE A 342 -52.26 19.81 56.24
N GLN A 343 -53.09 19.02 56.93
CA GLN A 343 -53.11 17.56 56.76
C GLN A 343 -53.48 17.15 55.33
N ASN A 344 -54.42 17.86 54.68
CA ASN A 344 -54.76 17.64 53.28
C ASN A 344 -53.58 17.94 52.33
N ALA A 345 -52.83 19.02 52.58
CA ALA A 345 -51.64 19.36 51.80
C ALA A 345 -50.54 18.30 51.94
N VAL A 346 -50.32 17.78 53.16
CA VAL A 346 -49.36 16.69 53.41
C VAL A 346 -49.78 15.40 52.70
N GLN A 347 -51.07 15.04 52.71
CA GLN A 347 -51.58 13.88 51.97
C GLN A 347 -51.38 14.03 50.46
N LEU A 348 -51.65 15.21 49.91
CA LEU A 348 -51.44 15.50 48.49
C LEU A 348 -49.96 15.39 48.11
N ALA A 349 -49.07 15.93 48.95
CA ALA A 349 -47.63 15.82 48.76
C ALA A 349 -47.14 14.36 48.81
N LYS A 350 -47.66 13.53 49.74
CA LYS A 350 -47.37 12.08 49.79
C LYS A 350 -47.80 11.36 48.52
N LEU A 351 -48.95 11.71 47.96
CA LEU A 351 -49.44 11.12 46.71
C LEU A 351 -48.51 11.44 45.54
N TYR A 352 -48.10 12.70 45.39
CA TYR A 352 -47.22 13.12 44.30
C TYR A 352 -45.76 12.68 44.49
N ALA A 353 -45.31 12.44 45.72
CA ALA A 353 -43.96 11.93 46.00
C ALA A 353 -43.67 10.56 45.38
N HIS A 354 -44.71 9.79 45.01
CA HIS A 354 -44.57 8.51 44.31
C HIS A 354 -44.44 8.65 42.78
N SER A 355 -44.40 9.88 42.25
CA SER A 355 -44.31 10.17 40.82
C SER A 355 -42.99 10.86 40.47
N ASP A 356 -42.45 10.55 39.29
CA ASP A 356 -41.28 11.21 38.71
C ASP A 356 -41.63 12.55 38.00
N SER A 357 -42.88 13.01 38.12
CA SER A 357 -43.34 14.27 37.52
C SER A 357 -42.83 15.49 38.30
N THR A 358 -42.55 16.59 37.58
CA THR A 358 -42.16 17.85 38.21
C THR A 358 -43.37 18.49 38.90
N VAL A 359 -43.24 18.80 40.20
CA VAL A 359 -44.28 19.46 41.01
C VAL A 359 -43.91 20.91 41.25
N LEU A 360 -44.85 21.83 41.02
CA LEU A 360 -44.72 23.25 41.37
C LEU A 360 -45.41 23.50 42.72
N ILE A 361 -44.66 24.01 43.69
CA ILE A 361 -45.20 24.41 45.00
C ILE A 361 -45.26 25.93 45.05
N THR A 362 -46.40 26.49 45.44
CA THR A 362 -46.64 27.93 45.54
C THR A 362 -47.13 28.29 46.94
N GLY A 363 -46.63 29.37 47.52
CA GLY A 363 -47.03 29.87 48.83
C GLY A 363 -46.18 31.05 49.28
N GLU A 364 -46.60 31.71 50.35
CA GLU A 364 -45.78 32.72 51.04
C GLU A 364 -44.56 32.06 51.70
N SER A 365 -43.46 32.82 51.85
CA SER A 365 -42.24 32.31 52.48
C SER A 365 -42.48 32.13 53.97
N GLY A 366 -42.41 30.89 54.45
CA GLY A 366 -42.47 30.51 55.85
C GLY A 366 -41.44 29.43 56.16
#